data_AF-W2SY80-F1
#
_entry.id   AF-W2SY80-F1
#
_cell.length_a   1.000
_cell.length_b   1.000
_cell.length_c   1.000
_cell.angle_alpha   90.00
_cell.angle_beta   90.00
_cell.angle_gamma   90.00
#
_symmetry.space_group_name_H-M   'P 1'
#
loop_
_entity.id
_entity.type
_entity.pdbx_description
1 polymer ?
#
loop_
_entity_poly.entity_id
_entity_poly.type
_entity_poly.pdbx_seq_one_letter_code
_entity_poly.pdbx_strand_id
1 'polypeptide(L)'
;MEMKGKSYRSLQSGPSTITSSSVFDDENNIFKVALLDKDPVLITNHPPTLLSNSFYNDCLKENLLQGLNYIHHSFVLCHGRLTSACCLLTDAFQVKICDYGMSELTRISEIKHKLWSAPEVLNSSTPCNTKAGDIYSFAIIAAETINRKPAWLLYDGNMREEDIIARVKKGATVPLRPQLQSDLLDVPSELITSVRNCWREKPDNRPSIDSICDQMKEVMSTAGQTNLMDHVFAILEEHTASLELEVEDRSKELMEEKKKADLLLSRMLPRQVAERLKLGQSVEPEGFDSVTVFFSDIVKFTILSSKCSPFQVVSLLNELYGNLDAIIEEHDVYKVESIGDGYLCVSGLPLRNGHQHVKEIVEMSVCFNEYVDSFKIPSLPREKVQLRIGVNSGPCVAGVVGLSMPRYCLFGDTVNTASRMESNGKSGKIHLSKSSLTLLERHYEGVYDIESRGDVIIKACSSRVY
;
A
#
# COMPACT_ATOMS: atom_id res chain seq x y z
N MET A 1 34.59 -25.88 -12.80
CA MET A 1 33.20 -25.43 -13.06
C MET A 1 32.87 -24.44 -11.94
N GLU A 2 32.66 -23.19 -12.34
CA GLU A 2 32.45 -21.96 -11.56
C GLU A 2 33.43 -21.68 -10.40
N MET A 3 34.54 -21.01 -10.73
CA MET A 3 35.51 -20.52 -9.74
C MET A 3 35.03 -19.23 -9.08
N LYS A 4 34.86 -19.30 -7.76
CA LYS A 4 34.87 -18.15 -6.85
C LYS A 4 36.23 -17.43 -6.92
N GLY A 5 36.25 -16.18 -7.37
CA GLY A 5 37.44 -15.32 -7.35
C GLY A 5 37.49 -14.47 -6.08
N LYS A 6 38.29 -14.89 -5.08
CA LYS A 6 38.73 -14.03 -3.98
C LYS A 6 39.85 -13.11 -4.46
N SER A 7 39.84 -11.84 -4.06
CA SER A 7 41.03 -10.97 -4.11
C SER A 7 41.58 -10.79 -2.69
N TYR A 8 42.87 -11.06 -2.50
CA TYR A 8 43.58 -10.90 -1.23
C TYR A 8 44.63 -9.77 -1.34
N ARG A 9 44.51 -8.77 -0.44
CA ARG A 9 45.58 -8.00 0.25
C ARG A 9 46.43 -6.99 -0.57
N SER A 10 47.01 -5.88 -0.04
CA SER A 10 47.33 -5.34 1.32
C SER A 10 47.80 -3.86 1.19
N LEU A 11 47.78 -2.95 2.19
CA LEU A 11 48.80 -2.76 3.26
C LEU A 11 48.37 -1.64 4.25
N GLN A 12 47.58 -2.00 5.28
CA GLN A 12 47.60 -1.53 6.69
C GLN A 12 46.24 -1.60 7.39
N SER A 13 45.13 -1.77 6.68
CA SER A 13 43.84 -2.09 7.29
C SER A 13 43.58 -3.61 7.23
N GLY A 14 42.87 -4.13 8.24
CA GLY A 14 42.47 -5.54 8.35
C GLY A 14 41.60 -6.00 7.17
N PRO A 15 41.19 -7.29 7.13
CA PRO A 15 40.42 -7.82 6.02
C PRO A 15 39.11 -7.03 5.83
N SER A 16 39.04 -6.20 4.79
CA SER A 16 37.79 -5.55 4.37
C SER A 16 36.85 -6.63 3.85
N THR A 17 35.90 -7.03 4.68
CA THR A 17 34.78 -7.86 4.29
C THR A 17 33.89 -7.03 3.37
N ILE A 18 33.99 -7.25 2.05
CA ILE A 18 32.85 -6.98 1.16
C ILE A 18 31.77 -7.99 1.60
N THR A 19 30.88 -7.56 2.49
CA THR A 19 29.73 -8.36 2.90
C THR A 19 28.80 -8.44 1.69
N SER A 20 28.80 -9.58 1.02
CA SER A 20 27.92 -9.91 -0.12
C SER A 20 26.46 -10.13 0.29
N SER A 21 25.94 -9.38 1.25
CA SER A 21 24.57 -9.56 1.73
C SER A 21 24.06 -8.34 2.52
N SER A 22 23.57 -7.34 1.80
CA SER A 22 22.52 -6.45 2.32
C SER A 22 21.49 -6.26 1.21
N VAL A 23 20.31 -6.81 1.47
CA VAL A 23 19.16 -6.96 0.56
C VAL A 23 18.57 -5.58 0.27
N PHE A 24 18.92 -4.98 -0.87
CA PHE A 24 18.13 -3.97 -1.61
C PHE A 24 18.64 -3.84 -3.08
N ASP A 25 19.08 -4.95 -3.68
CA ASP A 25 19.31 -5.02 -5.12
C ASP A 25 17.96 -5.22 -5.84
N ASP A 26 17.18 -4.15 -5.94
CA ASP A 26 16.13 -4.05 -6.95
C ASP A 26 16.80 -3.54 -8.25
N GLU A 27 16.53 -4.17 -9.39
CA GLU A 27 17.18 -3.82 -10.67
C GLU A 27 16.83 -2.41 -11.14
N ASN A 28 15.79 -1.79 -10.56
CA ASN A 28 15.35 -0.43 -10.85
C ASN A 28 16.02 0.66 -9.98
N ASN A 29 16.90 0.29 -9.04
CA ASN A 29 17.54 1.27 -8.16
C ASN A 29 18.68 2.04 -8.86
N ILE A 30 18.62 3.37 -8.74
CA ILE A 30 19.58 4.31 -9.32
C ILE A 30 20.95 4.24 -8.64
N PHE A 31 20.99 3.82 -7.38
CA PHE A 31 22.20 3.70 -6.56
C PHE A 31 22.26 2.33 -5.85
N LYS A 32 23.48 1.80 -5.69
CA LYS A 32 23.80 0.65 -4.82
C LYS A 32 24.50 1.14 -3.57
N VAL A 33 24.14 0.59 -2.41
CA VAL A 33 24.79 0.89 -1.13
C VAL A 33 25.87 -0.17 -0.86
N ALA A 34 27.10 0.27 -0.65
CA ALA A 34 28.23 -0.54 -0.20
C ALA A 34 28.72 -0.05 1.16
N LEU A 35 29.42 -0.92 1.90
CA LEU A 35 30.02 -0.57 3.19
C LEU A 35 31.54 -0.51 3.03
N LEU A 36 32.13 0.66 3.30
CA LEU A 36 33.58 0.84 3.36
C LEU A 36 33.96 1.17 4.80
N ASP A 37 34.69 0.28 5.48
CA ASP A 37 35.19 0.45 6.86
C ASP A 37 34.15 1.00 7.87
N LYS A 38 32.88 0.56 7.72
CA LYS A 38 31.68 0.88 8.52
C LYS A 38 30.89 2.13 8.11
N ASP A 39 31.31 2.85 7.07
CA ASP A 39 30.51 3.93 6.49
C ASP A 39 29.67 3.40 5.32
N PRO A 40 28.37 3.78 5.21
CA PRO A 40 27.58 3.53 4.02
C PRO A 40 28.04 4.44 2.87
N VAL A 41 28.21 3.83 1.70
CA VAL A 41 28.74 4.50 0.51
C VAL A 41 27.86 4.14 -0.69
N LEU A 42 27.44 5.14 -1.44
CA LEU A 42 26.60 5.04 -2.63
C LEU A 42 27.46 4.87 -3.89
N ILE A 43 27.06 3.90 -4.72
CA ILE A 43 27.60 3.59 -6.05
C ILE A 43 26.50 3.86 -7.05
N THR A 44 26.73 4.69 -8.06
CA THR A 44 25.68 5.04 -9.04
C THR A 44 25.58 3.97 -10.12
N ASN A 45 24.38 3.46 -10.41
CA ASN A 45 24.12 2.54 -11.52
C ASN A 45 23.79 3.28 -12.84
N HIS A 46 23.42 4.56 -12.74
CA HIS A 46 23.00 5.41 -13.84
C HIS A 46 23.80 6.71 -13.87
N PRO A 47 23.86 7.41 -15.03
CA PRO A 47 24.53 8.70 -15.12
C PRO A 47 23.90 9.71 -14.15
N PRO A 48 24.67 10.67 -13.63
CA PRO A 48 24.28 11.46 -12.47
C PRO A 48 23.33 12.61 -12.88
N THR A 49 22.11 12.28 -13.32
CA THR A 49 21.15 13.27 -13.83
C THR A 49 20.38 13.99 -12.73
N LEU A 50 20.33 13.44 -11.51
CA LEU A 50 19.50 13.92 -10.40
C LEU A 50 20.14 14.99 -9.49
N LEU A 51 21.46 15.17 -9.46
CA LEU A 51 22.09 16.17 -8.58
C LEU A 51 22.22 17.53 -9.29
N SER A 52 22.27 18.63 -8.52
CA SER A 52 22.30 20.00 -9.06
C SER A 52 23.66 20.37 -9.69
N ASN A 53 23.72 21.46 -10.47
CA ASN A 53 24.98 21.93 -11.09
C ASN A 53 26.02 22.41 -10.06
N SER A 54 25.59 22.95 -8.92
CA SER A 54 26.48 23.33 -7.83
C SER A 54 27.06 22.11 -7.13
N PHE A 55 26.24 21.09 -6.86
CA PHE A 55 26.63 19.83 -6.23
C PHE A 55 27.86 19.19 -6.89
N TYR A 56 27.83 18.99 -8.22
CA TYR A 56 28.93 18.30 -8.90
C TYR A 56 30.20 19.11 -8.97
N ASN A 57 30.06 20.43 -9.09
CA ASN A 57 31.20 21.33 -9.08
C ASN A 57 31.90 21.27 -7.72
N ASP A 58 31.18 21.18 -6.60
CA ASP A 58 31.77 21.08 -5.27
C ASP A 58 32.34 19.67 -5.01
N CYS A 59 31.63 18.63 -5.46
CA CYS A 59 31.99 17.22 -5.33
C CYS A 59 33.30 16.87 -6.09
N LEU A 60 33.47 17.40 -7.32
CA LEU A 60 34.70 17.27 -8.12
C LEU A 60 35.89 18.02 -7.51
N LYS A 61 35.64 19.16 -6.86
CA LYS A 61 36.67 20.10 -6.44
C LYS A 61 37.20 19.81 -5.04
N GLU A 62 36.33 19.55 -4.08
CA GLU A 62 36.75 19.40 -2.69
C GLU A 62 37.17 17.97 -2.36
N ASN A 63 36.68 16.95 -3.06
CA ASN A 63 36.91 15.57 -2.63
C ASN A 63 37.77 14.77 -3.61
N LEU A 64 37.47 14.84 -4.92
CA LEU A 64 38.23 14.08 -5.92
C LEU A 64 39.64 14.64 -6.13
N LEU A 65 39.79 15.95 -6.31
CA LEU A 65 41.11 16.57 -6.48
C LEU A 65 41.94 16.51 -5.20
N GLN A 66 41.35 16.73 -4.02
CA GLN A 66 42.08 16.61 -2.76
C GLN A 66 42.50 15.16 -2.49
N GLY A 67 41.62 14.19 -2.76
CA GLY A 67 41.95 12.77 -2.67
C GLY A 67 43.06 12.36 -3.64
N LEU A 68 43.01 12.85 -4.89
CA LEU A 68 44.05 12.57 -5.88
C LEU A 68 45.38 13.26 -5.52
N ASN A 69 45.30 14.49 -5.00
CA ASN A 69 46.45 15.22 -4.50
C ASN A 69 47.15 14.47 -3.36
N TYR A 70 46.36 13.93 -2.42
CA TYR A 70 46.86 13.09 -1.35
C TYR A 70 47.57 11.84 -1.90
N ILE A 71 46.96 11.14 -2.86
CA ILE A 71 47.57 9.95 -3.49
C ILE A 71 48.90 10.32 -4.16
N HIS A 72 48.97 11.43 -4.91
CA HIS A 72 50.17 11.88 -5.61
C HIS A 72 51.33 12.25 -4.66
N HIS A 73 51.01 12.70 -3.45
CA HIS A 73 51.99 13.03 -2.41
C HIS A 73 52.29 11.87 -1.45
N SER A 74 51.48 10.80 -1.49
CA SER A 74 51.68 9.61 -0.68
C SER A 74 52.74 8.66 -1.27
N PHE A 75 53.08 7.60 -0.51
CA PHE A 75 53.97 6.53 -0.95
C PHE A 75 53.44 5.74 -2.17
N VAL A 76 52.14 5.87 -2.48
CA VAL A 76 51.50 5.23 -3.65
C VAL A 76 51.88 5.95 -4.95
N LEU A 77 52.23 7.25 -4.87
CA LEU A 77 52.68 8.15 -5.95
C LEU A 77 51.68 8.42 -7.08
N CYS A 78 50.87 7.46 -7.48
CA CYS A 78 49.82 7.61 -8.50
C CYS A 78 48.76 6.51 -8.34
N HIS A 79 47.53 6.79 -8.79
CA HIS A 79 46.43 5.84 -8.73
C HIS A 79 46.54 4.78 -9.84
N GLY A 80 46.82 5.19 -11.08
CA GLY A 80 47.07 4.32 -12.23
C GLY A 80 45.84 3.72 -12.93
N ARG A 81 44.67 3.71 -12.28
CA ARG A 81 43.40 3.19 -12.83
C ARG A 81 42.20 4.03 -12.37
N LEU A 82 42.38 5.34 -12.29
CA LEU A 82 41.30 6.22 -11.89
C LEU A 82 40.16 6.14 -12.93
N THR A 83 38.98 5.73 -12.49
CA THR A 83 37.74 5.70 -13.29
C THR A 83 36.61 6.28 -12.48
N SER A 84 35.49 6.64 -13.12
CA SER A 84 34.30 7.11 -12.39
C SER A 84 33.77 6.08 -11.38
N ALA A 85 33.96 4.78 -11.63
CA ALA A 85 33.61 3.71 -10.69
C ALA A 85 34.50 3.67 -9.42
N CYS A 86 35.69 4.27 -9.47
CA CYS A 86 36.59 4.38 -8.30
C CYS A 86 36.22 5.55 -7.37
N CYS A 87 35.30 6.42 -7.81
CA CYS A 87 34.82 7.57 -7.06
C CYS A 87 33.53 7.20 -6.34
N LEU A 88 33.63 6.86 -5.06
CA LEU A 88 32.49 6.45 -4.25
C LEU A 88 31.93 7.62 -3.45
N LEU A 89 30.63 7.67 -3.19
CA LEU A 89 29.98 8.79 -2.52
C LEU A 89 29.48 8.40 -1.12
N THR A 90 29.84 9.13 -0.07
CA THR A 90 29.31 8.87 1.28
C THR A 90 27.88 9.38 1.46
N ASP A 91 27.22 8.98 2.55
CA ASP A 91 25.95 9.54 3.02
C ASP A 91 26.00 11.07 3.26
N ALA A 92 27.17 11.59 3.64
CA ALA A 92 27.45 13.02 3.73
C ALA A 92 27.82 13.67 2.38
N PHE A 93 27.59 12.99 1.25
CA PHE A 93 27.89 13.45 -0.11
C PHE A 93 29.38 13.79 -0.38
N GLN A 94 30.31 13.15 0.35
CA GLN A 94 31.75 13.29 0.12
C GLN A 94 32.25 12.20 -0.84
N VAL A 95 33.18 12.55 -1.75
CA VAL A 95 33.81 11.55 -2.64
C VAL A 95 35.00 10.90 -1.94
N LYS A 96 35.02 9.57 -1.87
CA LYS A 96 36.17 8.77 -1.46
C LYS A 96 36.70 7.98 -2.66
N ILE A 97 38.01 8.04 -2.88
CA ILE A 97 38.68 7.30 -3.97
C ILE A 97 39.07 5.91 -3.48
N CYS A 98 38.75 4.86 -4.24
CA CYS A 98 39.13 3.48 -3.95
C CYS A 98 40.05 2.88 -5.04
N ASP A 99 40.52 1.64 -4.86
CA ASP A 99 41.32 0.88 -5.85
C ASP A 99 42.68 1.49 -6.27
N TYR A 100 43.29 2.33 -5.42
CA TYR A 100 44.66 2.84 -5.62
C TYR A 100 45.73 1.86 -5.09
N GLY A 101 46.95 1.91 -5.65
CA GLY A 101 48.10 1.11 -5.17
C GLY A 101 48.15 -0.35 -5.63
N MET A 102 47.21 -0.79 -6.47
CA MET A 102 47.11 -2.17 -6.96
C MET A 102 47.81 -2.39 -8.32
N SER A 103 48.92 -1.69 -8.56
CA SER A 103 49.62 -1.62 -9.86
C SER A 103 50.07 -2.98 -10.42
N GLU A 104 50.34 -3.98 -9.57
CA GLU A 104 50.90 -5.30 -9.97
C GLU A 104 49.85 -6.38 -10.27
N LEU A 105 48.59 -6.19 -9.85
CA LEU A 105 47.47 -7.12 -10.07
C LEU A 105 46.74 -6.90 -11.42
N THR A 106 47.26 -5.99 -12.25
CA THR A 106 46.62 -5.35 -13.42
C THR A 106 46.64 -6.13 -14.74
N ARG A 107 47.01 -7.42 -14.75
CA ARG A 107 47.09 -8.18 -16.03
C ARG A 107 45.76 -8.47 -16.70
N ILE A 108 44.62 -8.24 -16.03
CA ILE A 108 43.28 -8.49 -16.55
C ILE A 108 42.41 -7.25 -16.31
N SER A 109 42.62 -6.19 -17.09
CA SER A 109 41.68 -5.06 -17.13
C SER A 109 40.67 -5.27 -18.25
N GLU A 110 39.37 -5.24 -17.90
CA GLU A 110 38.31 -5.20 -18.90
C GLU A 110 38.50 -4.00 -19.82
N ILE A 111 38.15 -4.16 -21.10
CA ILE A 111 38.32 -3.15 -22.16
C ILE A 111 37.67 -1.82 -21.74
N LYS A 112 36.54 -1.88 -21.02
CA LYS A 112 35.82 -0.72 -20.48
C LYS A 112 36.69 0.21 -19.66
N HIS A 113 37.52 -0.29 -18.76
CA HIS A 113 38.33 0.56 -17.88
C HIS A 113 39.44 1.34 -18.60
N LYS A 114 39.76 0.96 -19.85
CA LYS A 114 40.76 1.63 -20.67
C LYS A 114 40.26 2.94 -21.28
N LEU A 115 38.95 3.22 -21.21
CA LEU A 115 38.33 4.45 -21.72
C LEU A 115 38.75 5.71 -20.95
N TRP A 116 39.21 5.57 -19.70
CA TRP A 116 39.74 6.68 -18.90
C TRP A 116 41.28 6.75 -18.93
N SER A 117 41.96 5.83 -19.62
CA SER A 117 43.42 5.78 -19.65
C SER A 117 44.01 6.74 -20.68
N ALA A 118 45.13 7.35 -20.32
CA ALA A 118 45.83 8.30 -21.19
C ALA A 118 46.52 7.61 -22.39
N PRO A 119 46.77 8.32 -23.51
CA PRO A 119 47.39 7.75 -24.71
C PRO A 119 48.74 7.06 -24.45
N GLU A 120 49.60 7.64 -23.62
CA GLU A 120 50.90 7.09 -23.27
C GLU A 120 50.80 5.80 -22.44
N VAL A 121 49.80 5.72 -21.56
CA VAL A 121 49.52 4.52 -20.76
C VAL A 121 49.00 3.41 -21.67
N LEU A 122 48.14 3.77 -22.62
CA LEU A 122 47.55 2.87 -23.62
C LEU A 122 48.56 2.34 -24.67
N ASN A 123 49.60 3.12 -24.99
CA ASN A 123 50.64 2.78 -25.96
C ASN A 123 51.84 2.05 -25.33
N SER A 124 51.99 2.11 -24.01
CA SER A 124 53.05 1.40 -23.29
C SER A 124 52.83 -0.13 -23.30
N SER A 125 53.89 -0.89 -23.60
CA SER A 125 53.87 -2.36 -23.53
C SER A 125 53.97 -2.89 -22.09
N THR A 126 54.46 -2.05 -21.17
CA THR A 126 54.47 -2.26 -19.71
C THR A 126 53.59 -1.20 -19.06
N PRO A 127 52.63 -1.56 -18.19
CA PRO A 127 51.71 -0.60 -17.57
C PRO A 127 52.50 0.39 -16.70
N CYS A 128 52.83 1.55 -17.28
CA CYS A 128 53.52 2.61 -16.58
C CYS A 128 52.46 3.57 -16.05
N ASN A 129 52.06 3.35 -14.80
CA ASN A 129 51.17 4.26 -14.09
C ASN A 129 51.94 5.55 -13.82
N THR A 130 51.40 6.69 -14.25
CA THR A 130 52.03 8.00 -14.08
C THR A 130 51.05 8.99 -13.49
N LYS A 131 51.57 9.97 -12.74
CA LYS A 131 50.77 11.10 -12.23
C LYS A 131 50.04 11.81 -13.37
N ALA A 132 50.73 12.05 -14.48
CA ALA A 132 50.15 12.67 -15.67
C ALA A 132 49.01 11.84 -16.28
N GLY A 133 49.08 10.51 -16.19
CA GLY A 133 48.01 9.60 -16.56
C GLY A 133 46.76 9.78 -15.69
N ASP A 134 46.91 9.92 -14.37
CA ASP A 134 45.79 10.19 -13.48
C ASP A 134 45.12 11.55 -13.76
N ILE A 135 45.93 12.58 -14.10
CA ILE A 135 45.40 13.91 -14.49
C ILE A 135 44.53 13.81 -15.75
N TYR A 136 44.93 12.96 -16.71
CA TYR A 136 44.10 12.67 -17.87
C TYR A 136 42.80 11.97 -17.48
N SER A 137 42.86 10.93 -16.64
CA SER A 137 41.68 10.21 -16.16
C SER A 137 40.72 11.11 -15.41
N PHE A 138 41.24 12.00 -14.56
CA PHE A 138 40.46 13.05 -13.89
C PHE A 138 39.71 13.92 -14.90
N ALA A 139 40.35 14.35 -15.99
CA ALA A 139 39.71 15.16 -17.01
C ALA A 139 38.54 14.44 -17.71
N ILE A 140 38.66 13.14 -17.94
CA ILE A 140 37.58 12.32 -18.50
C ILE A 140 36.42 12.27 -17.51
N ILE A 141 36.68 11.97 -16.24
CA ILE A 141 35.64 11.95 -15.17
C ILE A 141 34.97 13.33 -15.06
N ALA A 142 35.76 14.41 -15.08
CA ALA A 142 35.26 15.77 -15.04
C ALA A 142 34.33 16.07 -16.24
N ALA A 143 34.62 15.52 -17.42
CA ALA A 143 33.74 15.65 -18.58
C ALA A 143 32.45 14.84 -18.46
N GLU A 144 32.49 13.65 -17.84
CA GLU A 144 31.27 12.86 -17.53
C GLU A 144 30.34 13.64 -16.60
N THR A 145 30.93 14.24 -15.56
CA THR A 145 30.20 15.02 -14.58
C THR A 145 29.67 16.33 -15.17
N ILE A 146 30.45 17.03 -16.01
CA ILE A 146 29.99 18.26 -16.66
C ILE A 146 28.84 17.94 -17.62
N ASN A 147 28.99 16.95 -18.50
CA ASN A 147 27.98 16.67 -19.53
C ASN A 147 26.78 15.84 -19.04
N ARG A 148 26.84 15.29 -17.81
CA ARG A 148 25.84 14.35 -17.25
C ARG A 148 25.56 13.15 -18.14
N LYS A 149 26.57 12.74 -18.92
CA LYS A 149 26.51 11.66 -19.91
C LYS A 149 27.85 10.94 -19.93
N PRO A 150 27.91 9.67 -20.36
CA PRO A 150 29.18 8.98 -20.58
C PRO A 150 30.13 9.83 -21.46
N ALA A 151 31.40 9.90 -21.09
CA ALA A 151 32.37 10.84 -21.68
C ALA A 151 32.48 10.71 -23.20
N TRP A 152 32.28 9.50 -23.73
CA TRP A 152 32.49 9.16 -25.13
C TRP A 152 31.20 9.03 -25.96
N LEU A 153 30.05 9.47 -25.43
CA LEU A 153 28.73 9.30 -26.06
C LEU A 153 28.52 10.14 -27.36
N LEU A 154 29.47 11.02 -27.74
CA LEU A 154 29.25 12.10 -28.71
C LEU A 154 29.79 11.87 -30.14
N TYR A 155 29.79 10.62 -30.62
CA TYR A 155 29.94 10.34 -32.06
C TYR A 155 28.87 9.34 -32.50
N ASP A 156 27.75 9.85 -33.03
CA ASP A 156 26.65 9.12 -33.68
C ASP A 156 26.55 7.63 -33.30
N GLY A 157 26.21 7.35 -32.03
CA GLY A 157 25.66 6.08 -31.52
C GLY A 157 26.33 4.73 -31.86
N ASN A 158 27.44 4.67 -32.60
CA ASN A 158 27.84 3.45 -33.32
C ASN A 158 29.34 3.15 -33.27
N MET A 159 30.14 3.90 -32.50
CA MET A 159 31.55 3.57 -32.28
C MET A 159 31.70 2.60 -31.11
N ARG A 160 32.31 1.43 -31.35
CA ARG A 160 32.61 0.48 -30.27
C ARG A 160 33.75 1.01 -29.41
N GLU A 161 33.78 0.60 -28.14
CA GLU A 161 34.81 1.00 -27.16
C GLU A 161 36.24 0.76 -27.68
N GLU A 162 36.45 -0.33 -28.42
CA GLU A 162 37.71 -0.70 -29.06
C GLU A 162 38.17 0.34 -30.10
N ASP A 163 37.24 0.87 -30.90
CA ASP A 163 37.53 1.86 -31.95
C ASP A 163 37.88 3.22 -31.33
N ILE A 164 37.26 3.57 -30.20
CA ILE A 164 37.58 4.77 -29.42
C ILE A 164 39.00 4.66 -28.88
N ILE A 165 39.32 3.55 -28.21
CA ILE A 165 40.65 3.28 -27.65
C ILE A 165 41.72 3.31 -28.75
N ALA A 166 41.46 2.69 -29.91
CA ALA A 166 42.39 2.69 -31.04
C ALA A 166 42.68 4.10 -31.59
N ARG A 167 41.66 4.97 -31.65
CA ARG A 167 41.81 6.37 -32.09
C ARG A 167 42.57 7.21 -31.08
N VAL A 168 42.30 7.02 -29.78
CA VAL A 168 43.05 7.69 -28.70
C VAL A 168 44.52 7.25 -28.70
N LYS A 169 44.80 5.97 -28.97
CA LYS A 169 46.17 5.42 -29.10
C LYS A 169 46.95 5.99 -30.28
N LYS A 170 46.32 6.05 -31.46
CA LYS A 170 46.99 6.43 -32.71
C LYS A 170 47.48 7.88 -32.68
N GLY A 171 46.78 8.75 -31.94
CA GLY A 171 46.99 10.18 -31.98
C GLY A 171 46.56 10.77 -33.34
N ALA A 172 45.98 11.97 -33.31
CA ALA A 172 45.63 12.71 -34.52
C ALA A 172 46.01 14.18 -34.34
N THR A 173 46.10 14.93 -35.44
CA THR A 173 46.34 16.39 -35.40
C THR A 173 45.28 17.12 -34.56
N VAL A 174 44.05 16.61 -34.59
CA VAL A 174 42.99 16.93 -33.62
C VAL A 174 42.72 15.66 -32.81
N PRO A 175 43.21 15.57 -31.56
CA PRO A 175 43.08 14.37 -30.77
C PRO A 175 41.62 14.14 -30.36
N LEU A 176 41.17 12.87 -30.40
CA LEU A 176 39.83 12.49 -29.98
C LEU A 176 39.65 12.74 -28.48
N ARG A 177 38.68 13.58 -28.10
CA ARG A 177 38.37 13.93 -26.71
C ARG A 177 36.86 14.07 -26.50
N PRO A 178 36.37 13.90 -25.26
CA PRO A 178 35.00 14.26 -24.90
C PRO A 178 34.68 15.71 -25.27
N GLN A 179 33.52 15.93 -25.89
CA GLN A 179 33.05 17.29 -26.18
C GLN A 179 32.45 17.89 -24.91
N LEU A 180 32.96 19.04 -24.47
CA LEU A 180 32.38 19.82 -23.37
C LEU A 180 31.44 20.86 -23.97
N GLN A 181 30.14 20.73 -23.76
CA GLN A 181 29.14 21.70 -24.22
C GLN A 181 29.12 22.89 -23.25
N SER A 182 29.53 24.08 -23.70
CA SER A 182 29.57 25.30 -22.88
C SER A 182 28.19 25.88 -22.59
N ASP A 183 27.16 25.49 -23.35
CA ASP A 183 25.93 26.27 -23.46
C ASP A 183 24.77 25.71 -22.62
N LEU A 184 24.93 24.52 -22.02
CA LEU A 184 23.84 23.80 -21.34
C LEU A 184 23.82 23.97 -19.83
N LEU A 185 24.90 24.45 -19.22
CA LEU A 185 25.09 24.48 -17.77
C LEU A 185 25.86 25.75 -17.40
N ASP A 186 25.49 26.44 -16.32
CA ASP A 186 26.21 27.59 -15.73
C ASP A 186 27.60 27.17 -15.17
N VAL A 187 28.45 26.59 -16.02
CA VAL A 187 29.79 26.13 -15.68
C VAL A 187 30.78 27.23 -16.03
N PRO A 188 31.60 27.70 -15.07
CA PRO A 188 32.62 28.71 -15.33
C PRO A 188 33.53 28.32 -16.49
N SER A 189 33.79 29.25 -17.40
CA SER A 189 34.63 29.03 -18.59
C SER A 189 36.06 28.62 -18.22
N GLU A 190 36.51 29.04 -17.04
CA GLU A 190 37.79 28.73 -16.42
C GLU A 190 37.88 27.23 -16.08
N LEU A 191 36.78 26.63 -15.60
CA LEU A 191 36.72 25.20 -15.28
C LEU A 191 36.83 24.34 -16.55
N ILE A 192 36.10 24.72 -17.60
CA ILE A 192 36.15 24.04 -18.91
C ILE A 192 37.58 24.11 -19.46
N THR A 193 38.24 25.26 -19.33
CA THR A 193 39.63 25.45 -19.77
C THR A 193 40.61 24.59 -18.97
N SER A 194 40.43 24.51 -17.65
CA SER A 194 41.25 23.68 -16.77
C SER A 194 41.14 22.19 -17.13
N VAL A 195 39.91 21.67 -17.31
CA VAL A 195 39.67 20.28 -17.76
C VAL A 195 40.33 20.03 -19.12
N ARG A 196 40.24 20.98 -20.05
CA ARG A 196 40.88 20.86 -21.38
C ARG A 196 42.41 20.79 -21.31
N ASN A 197 43.02 21.43 -20.32
CA ASN A 197 44.47 21.36 -20.11
C ASN A 197 44.91 20.04 -19.47
N CYS A 198 44.03 19.38 -18.70
CA CYS A 198 44.33 18.12 -18.04
C CYS A 198 44.45 16.91 -19.00
N TRP A 199 43.79 16.93 -20.16
CA TRP A 199 43.85 15.83 -21.14
C TRP A 199 44.71 16.08 -22.39
N ARG A 200 45.75 16.91 -22.27
CA ARG A 200 46.69 17.18 -23.39
C ARG A 200 47.37 15.88 -23.86
N GLU A 201 47.68 15.82 -25.15
CA GLU A 201 48.25 14.61 -25.78
C GLU A 201 49.61 14.22 -25.17
N LYS A 202 50.51 15.19 -24.98
CA LYS A 202 51.81 14.97 -24.33
C LYS A 202 51.65 15.05 -22.79
N PRO A 203 52.21 14.09 -22.03
CA PRO A 203 52.17 14.10 -20.57
C PRO A 203 52.73 15.38 -19.94
N ASP A 204 53.85 15.88 -20.46
CA ASP A 204 54.55 17.07 -19.93
C ASP A 204 53.76 18.38 -20.08
N ASN A 205 52.77 18.38 -20.98
CA ASN A 205 51.91 19.54 -21.20
C ASN A 205 50.69 19.57 -20.26
N ARG A 206 50.52 18.55 -19.41
CA ARG A 206 49.43 18.48 -18.43
C ARG A 206 49.88 19.18 -17.15
N PRO A 207 49.00 19.96 -16.50
CA PRO A 207 49.33 20.62 -15.24
C PRO A 207 49.57 19.58 -14.12
N SER A 208 50.35 19.96 -13.11
CA SER A 208 50.47 19.19 -11.88
C SER A 208 49.18 19.30 -11.06
N ILE A 209 48.94 18.31 -10.19
CA ILE A 209 47.76 18.31 -9.31
C ILE A 209 47.70 19.56 -8.43
N ASP A 210 48.85 20.05 -7.94
CA ASP A 210 48.93 21.28 -7.13
C ASP A 210 48.45 22.51 -7.90
N SER A 211 48.89 22.64 -9.15
CA SER A 211 48.48 23.77 -10.00
C SER A 211 46.98 23.76 -10.30
N ILE A 212 46.37 22.58 -10.40
CA ILE A 212 44.91 22.44 -10.60
C ILE A 212 44.18 22.82 -9.31
N CYS A 213 44.64 22.33 -8.16
CA CYS A 213 44.05 22.66 -6.87
C CYS A 213 44.07 24.17 -6.60
N ASP A 214 45.17 24.87 -6.93
CA ASP A 214 45.27 26.31 -6.69
C ASP A 214 44.41 27.13 -7.66
N GLN A 215 44.37 26.78 -8.95
CA GLN A 215 43.46 27.42 -9.92
C GLN A 215 41.99 27.28 -9.53
N MET A 216 41.61 26.13 -8.99
CA MET A 216 40.21 25.89 -8.61
C MET A 216 39.78 26.61 -7.32
N LYS A 217 40.71 26.83 -6.38
CA LYS A 217 40.45 27.66 -5.18
C LYS A 217 40.13 29.11 -5.56
N GLU A 218 40.82 29.66 -6.55
CA GLU A 218 40.70 31.07 -6.95
C GLU A 218 39.37 31.35 -7.68
N VAL A 219 38.99 30.49 -8.63
CA VAL A 219 37.78 30.63 -9.48
C VAL A 219 36.46 30.62 -8.68
N MET A 220 36.46 30.11 -7.45
CA MET A 220 35.24 29.88 -6.67
C MET A 220 35.05 30.78 -5.45
N SER A 221 36.09 31.48 -5.01
CA SER A 221 35.96 32.49 -3.95
C SER A 221 34.93 33.59 -4.29
N THR A 222 34.57 33.72 -5.57
CA THR A 222 33.63 34.69 -6.14
C THR A 222 32.19 34.18 -6.30
N ALA A 223 31.91 32.89 -6.10
CA ALA A 223 30.56 32.33 -6.22
C ALA A 223 29.95 32.12 -4.81
N GLY A 224 28.96 32.94 -4.46
CA GLY A 224 28.27 32.90 -3.18
C GLY A 224 27.70 31.52 -2.85
N GLN A 225 28.06 31.02 -1.67
CA GLN A 225 27.59 29.74 -1.13
C GLN A 225 26.08 29.80 -0.83
N THR A 226 25.24 29.23 -1.69
CA THR A 226 24.00 28.61 -1.21
C THR A 226 24.33 27.16 -0.89
N ASN A 227 24.39 26.85 0.40
CA ASN A 227 24.82 25.53 0.86
C ASN A 227 23.81 24.50 0.39
N LEU A 228 24.32 23.56 -0.40
CA LEU A 228 23.63 22.41 -0.98
C LEU A 228 22.68 21.67 -0.03
N MET A 229 23.06 21.58 1.25
CA MET A 229 22.22 20.98 2.29
C MET A 229 20.86 21.68 2.35
N ASP A 230 20.81 23.00 2.26
CA ASP A 230 19.56 23.77 2.34
C ASP A 230 18.64 23.47 1.15
N HIS A 231 19.19 23.22 -0.04
CA HIS A 231 18.39 22.86 -1.21
C HIS A 231 17.86 21.42 -1.14
N VAL A 232 18.68 20.48 -0.68
CA VAL A 232 18.26 19.08 -0.48
C VAL A 232 17.23 19.00 0.65
N PHE A 233 17.42 19.74 1.73
CA PHE A 233 16.43 19.84 2.81
C PHE A 233 15.11 20.43 2.30
N ALA A 234 15.14 21.49 1.48
CA ALA A 234 13.91 22.06 0.92
C ALA A 234 13.13 21.07 0.05
N ILE A 235 13.81 20.30 -0.80
CA ILE A 235 13.17 19.25 -1.63
C ILE A 235 12.63 18.14 -0.73
N LEU A 236 13.41 17.65 0.23
CA LEU A 236 12.95 16.61 1.14
C LEU A 236 11.75 17.07 1.98
N GLU A 237 11.74 18.32 2.47
CA GLU A 237 10.60 18.91 3.16
C GLU A 237 9.36 18.98 2.26
N GLU A 238 9.50 19.42 1.01
CA GLU A 238 8.40 19.49 0.04
C GLU A 238 7.82 18.09 -0.26
N HIS A 239 8.69 17.11 -0.53
CA HIS A 239 8.27 15.73 -0.78
C HIS A 239 7.65 15.07 0.46
N THR A 240 8.20 15.33 1.66
CA THR A 240 7.65 14.79 2.91
C THR A 240 6.28 15.39 3.19
N ALA A 241 6.13 16.72 3.03
CA ALA A 241 4.84 17.39 3.17
C ALA A 241 3.79 16.89 2.17
N SER A 242 4.19 16.67 0.92
CA SER A 242 3.29 16.10 -0.10
C SER A 242 2.85 14.67 0.24
N LEU A 243 3.77 13.84 0.73
CA LEU A 243 3.46 12.46 1.15
C LEU A 243 2.58 12.43 2.41
N GLU A 244 2.82 13.33 3.37
CA GLU A 244 1.98 13.45 4.56
C GLU A 244 0.53 13.79 4.18
N LEU A 245 0.34 14.74 3.25
CA LEU A 245 -0.99 15.07 2.73
C LEU A 245 -1.64 13.89 2.00
N GLU A 246 -0.89 13.15 1.18
CA GLU A 246 -1.41 11.97 0.48
C GLU A 246 -1.79 10.84 1.45
N VAL A 247 -0.97 10.60 2.48
CA VAL A 247 -1.26 9.62 3.53
C VAL A 247 -2.49 10.03 4.33
N GLU A 248 -2.64 11.32 4.66
CA GLU A 248 -3.80 11.83 5.38
C GLU A 248 -5.08 11.67 4.55
N ASP A 249 -5.05 12.02 3.26
CA ASP A 249 -6.20 11.91 2.37
C ASP A 249 -6.60 10.44 2.18
N ARG A 250 -5.63 9.55 1.93
CA ARG A 250 -5.87 8.10 1.81
C ARG A 250 -6.37 7.48 3.12
N SER A 251 -5.87 7.94 4.27
CA SER A 251 -6.34 7.50 5.58
C SER A 251 -7.79 7.90 5.81
N LYS A 252 -8.17 9.12 5.40
CA LYS A 252 -9.54 9.61 5.46
C LYS A 252 -10.48 8.81 4.56
N GLU A 253 -10.11 8.56 3.31
CA GLU A 253 -10.88 7.72 2.39
C GLU A 253 -11.08 6.31 2.96
N LEU A 254 -10.01 5.70 3.48
CA LEU A 254 -10.07 4.38 4.11
C LEU A 254 -10.99 4.38 5.34
N MET A 255 -10.97 5.45 6.15
CA MET A 255 -11.85 5.59 7.31
C MET A 255 -13.33 5.72 6.90
N GLU A 256 -13.62 6.46 5.83
CA GLU A 256 -14.97 6.60 5.29
C GLU A 256 -15.48 5.28 4.69
N GLU A 257 -14.65 4.57 3.93
CA GLU A 257 -14.98 3.26 3.37
C GLU A 257 -15.22 2.24 4.48
N LYS A 258 -14.33 2.20 5.48
CA LYS A 258 -14.50 1.35 6.66
C LYS A 258 -15.80 1.65 7.40
N LYS A 259 -16.16 2.93 7.58
CA LYS A 259 -17.42 3.32 8.23
C LYS A 259 -18.63 2.86 7.44
N LYS A 260 -18.60 2.93 6.11
CA LYS A 260 -19.67 2.42 5.22
C LYS A 260 -19.78 0.90 5.34
N ALA A 261 -18.66 0.17 5.29
CA ALA A 261 -18.65 -1.28 5.46
C ALA A 261 -19.17 -1.70 6.84
N ASP A 262 -18.77 -0.99 7.89
CA ASP A 262 -19.22 -1.24 9.26
C ASP A 262 -20.72 -1.04 9.43
N LEU A 263 -21.27 0.02 8.83
CA LEU A 263 -22.71 0.29 8.83
C LEU A 263 -23.50 -0.81 8.13
N LEU A 264 -23.05 -1.23 6.93
CA LEU A 264 -23.69 -2.31 6.18
C LEU A 264 -23.66 -3.63 6.95
N LEU A 265 -22.51 -3.99 7.54
CA LEU A 265 -22.39 -5.21 8.32
C LEU A 265 -23.30 -5.20 9.55
N SER A 266 -23.43 -4.06 10.23
CA SER A 266 -24.32 -3.90 11.40
C SER A 266 -25.80 -4.00 11.06
N ARG A 267 -26.19 -3.76 9.80
CA ARG A 267 -27.56 -3.95 9.30
C ARG A 267 -27.84 -5.41 8.91
N MET A 268 -26.83 -6.16 8.52
CA MET A 268 -26.98 -7.56 8.08
C MET A 268 -26.89 -8.56 9.23
N LEU A 269 -26.12 -8.23 10.27
CA LEU A 269 -25.82 -9.13 11.38
C LEU A 269 -25.98 -8.41 12.71
N PRO A 270 -26.34 -9.14 13.79
CA PRO A 270 -26.36 -8.54 15.11
C PRO A 270 -24.99 -8.00 15.49
N ARG A 271 -24.94 -6.87 16.19
CA ARG A 271 -23.68 -6.14 16.49
C ARG A 271 -22.60 -7.02 17.11
N GLN A 272 -22.94 -7.87 18.07
CA GLN A 272 -21.99 -8.78 18.74
C GLN A 272 -21.35 -9.79 17.78
N VAL A 273 -22.15 -10.29 16.83
CA VAL A 273 -21.71 -11.25 15.80
C VAL A 273 -20.83 -10.53 14.78
N ALA A 274 -21.25 -9.33 14.34
CA ALA A 274 -20.49 -8.49 13.42
C ALA A 274 -19.11 -8.11 14.00
N GLU A 275 -19.03 -7.73 15.28
CA GLU A 275 -17.77 -7.39 15.95
C GLU A 275 -16.80 -8.59 16.02
N ARG A 276 -17.30 -9.80 16.34
CA ARG A 276 -16.47 -11.02 16.32
C ARG A 276 -15.94 -11.35 14.92
N LEU A 277 -16.79 -11.22 13.89
CA LEU A 277 -16.38 -11.45 12.50
C LEU A 277 -15.35 -10.42 12.03
N LYS A 278 -15.48 -9.14 12.43
CA LYS A 278 -14.46 -8.11 12.15
C LYS A 278 -13.10 -8.43 12.76
N LEU A 279 -13.08 -9.12 13.90
CA LEU A 279 -11.86 -9.59 14.56
C LEU A 279 -11.29 -10.88 13.95
N GLY A 280 -11.92 -11.42 12.89
CA GLY A 280 -11.51 -12.69 12.27
C GLY A 280 -11.83 -13.92 13.14
N GLN A 281 -12.67 -13.77 14.15
CA GLN A 281 -13.07 -14.86 15.04
C GLN A 281 -14.25 -15.62 14.43
N SER A 282 -14.23 -16.94 14.53
CA SER A 282 -15.39 -17.77 14.19
C SER A 282 -16.49 -17.61 15.24
N VAL A 283 -17.74 -17.54 14.79
CA VAL A 283 -18.92 -17.44 15.68
C VAL A 283 -19.48 -18.83 15.90
N GLU A 284 -19.24 -19.38 17.09
CA GLU A 284 -19.80 -20.68 17.47
C GLU A 284 -21.33 -20.59 17.67
N PRO A 285 -22.09 -21.66 17.35
CA PRO A 285 -23.52 -21.72 17.63
C PRO A 285 -23.80 -21.61 19.15
N GLU A 286 -24.78 -20.80 19.52
CA GLU A 286 -25.21 -20.61 20.90
C GLU A 286 -26.63 -21.16 21.11
N GLY A 287 -26.83 -21.90 22.20
CA GLY A 287 -28.15 -22.38 22.62
C GLY A 287 -28.83 -21.38 23.56
N PHE A 288 -30.05 -20.99 23.25
CA PHE A 288 -30.90 -20.11 24.04
C PHE A 288 -32.05 -20.91 24.67
N ASP A 289 -32.25 -20.77 25.97
CA ASP A 289 -33.23 -21.58 26.73
C ASP A 289 -34.67 -21.10 26.52
N SER A 290 -34.84 -19.81 26.30
CA SER A 290 -36.15 -19.18 26.08
C SER A 290 -35.98 -17.97 25.15
N VAL A 291 -36.61 -18.05 23.99
CA VAL A 291 -36.81 -16.94 23.05
C VAL A 291 -38.28 -16.90 22.63
N THR A 292 -38.75 -15.76 22.13
CA THR A 292 -40.05 -15.68 21.45
C THR A 292 -39.83 -15.41 19.97
N VAL A 293 -40.33 -16.31 19.14
CA VAL A 293 -40.26 -16.24 17.68
C VAL A 293 -41.60 -15.78 17.13
N PHE A 294 -41.54 -14.81 16.23
CA PHE A 294 -42.65 -14.25 15.48
C PHE A 294 -42.52 -14.62 14.00
N PHE A 295 -43.61 -15.12 13.44
CA PHE A 295 -43.79 -15.26 12.00
C PHE A 295 -45.00 -14.44 11.56
N SER A 296 -44.87 -13.74 10.44
CA SER A 296 -46.01 -13.18 9.74
C SER A 296 -46.03 -13.52 8.26
N ASP A 297 -47.22 -13.47 7.69
CA ASP A 297 -47.47 -13.60 6.25
C ASP A 297 -48.57 -12.61 5.82
N ILE A 298 -48.49 -12.13 4.57
CA ILE A 298 -49.50 -11.26 3.99
C ILE A 298 -50.61 -12.12 3.38
N VAL A 299 -51.81 -12.00 3.92
CA VAL A 299 -52.96 -12.80 3.49
C VAL A 299 -53.28 -12.51 2.02
N LYS A 300 -53.24 -13.57 1.19
CA LYS A 300 -53.59 -13.52 -0.24
C LYS A 300 -52.73 -12.53 -1.05
N PHE A 301 -51.46 -12.35 -0.67
CA PHE A 301 -50.55 -11.46 -1.38
C PHE A 301 -50.48 -11.75 -2.89
N THR A 302 -50.46 -13.02 -3.32
CA THR A 302 -50.46 -13.40 -4.74
C THR A 302 -51.66 -12.86 -5.52
N ILE A 303 -52.84 -12.79 -4.88
CA ILE A 303 -54.05 -12.24 -5.51
C ILE A 303 -53.92 -10.72 -5.60
N LEU A 304 -53.42 -10.09 -4.54
CA LEU A 304 -53.20 -8.65 -4.48
C LEU A 304 -52.17 -8.20 -5.53
N SER A 305 -51.06 -8.93 -5.67
CA SER A 305 -50.02 -8.66 -6.66
C SER A 305 -50.52 -8.87 -8.09
N SER A 306 -51.41 -9.84 -8.32
CA SER A 306 -52.01 -10.06 -9.66
C SER A 306 -52.91 -8.93 -10.14
N LYS A 307 -53.45 -8.10 -9.22
CA LYS A 307 -54.32 -6.95 -9.53
C LYS A 307 -53.54 -5.65 -9.75
N CYS A 308 -52.25 -5.62 -9.42
CA CYS A 308 -51.40 -4.45 -9.51
C CYS A 308 -50.37 -4.61 -10.63
N SER A 309 -49.88 -3.49 -11.18
CA SER A 309 -48.69 -3.55 -12.04
C SER A 309 -47.44 -3.90 -11.21
N PRO A 310 -46.39 -4.51 -11.79
CA PRO A 310 -45.16 -4.82 -11.07
C PRO A 310 -44.56 -3.60 -10.35
N PHE A 311 -44.59 -2.42 -10.98
CA PHE A 311 -44.13 -1.17 -10.37
C PHE A 311 -44.95 -0.77 -9.13
N GLN A 312 -46.28 -0.94 -9.19
CA GLN A 312 -47.16 -0.66 -8.06
C GLN A 312 -46.94 -1.66 -6.91
N VAL A 313 -46.70 -2.94 -7.21
CA VAL A 313 -46.39 -3.95 -6.19
C VAL A 313 -45.09 -3.62 -5.47
N VAL A 314 -44.04 -3.23 -6.20
CA VAL A 314 -42.76 -2.83 -5.58
C VAL A 314 -42.93 -1.59 -4.71
N SER A 315 -43.63 -0.56 -5.20
CA SER A 315 -43.87 0.65 -4.40
C SER A 315 -44.66 0.36 -3.12
N LEU A 316 -45.69 -0.48 -3.23
CA LEU A 316 -46.51 -0.93 -2.11
C LEU A 316 -45.68 -1.68 -1.07
N LEU A 317 -44.86 -2.65 -1.50
CA LEU A 317 -44.00 -3.42 -0.60
C LEU A 317 -42.96 -2.53 0.09
N ASN A 318 -42.34 -1.59 -0.62
CA ASN A 318 -41.36 -0.69 -0.03
C ASN A 318 -41.98 0.22 1.05
N GLU A 319 -43.20 0.72 0.82
CA GLU A 319 -43.90 1.55 1.80
C GLU A 319 -44.35 0.74 3.02
N LEU A 320 -44.94 -0.43 2.77
CA LEU A 320 -45.38 -1.34 3.83
C LEU A 320 -44.18 -1.78 4.68
N TYR A 321 -43.14 -2.33 4.06
CA TYR A 321 -41.96 -2.84 4.75
C TYR A 321 -41.11 -1.77 5.40
N GLY A 322 -41.02 -0.57 4.81
CA GLY A 322 -40.31 0.55 5.43
C GLY A 322 -40.91 0.96 6.77
N ASN A 323 -42.24 0.98 6.88
CA ASN A 323 -42.91 1.31 8.14
C ASN A 323 -42.92 0.12 9.13
N LEU A 324 -43.09 -1.12 8.65
CA LEU A 324 -42.95 -2.29 9.52
C LEU A 324 -41.54 -2.40 10.11
N ASP A 325 -40.51 -2.11 9.31
CA ASP A 325 -39.12 -2.07 9.78
C ASP A 325 -38.92 -0.96 10.83
N ALA A 326 -39.55 0.20 10.67
CA ALA A 326 -39.51 1.26 11.70
C ALA A 326 -40.15 0.82 13.03
N ILE A 327 -41.27 0.08 13.00
CA ILE A 327 -41.90 -0.48 14.21
C ILE A 327 -40.98 -1.52 14.85
N ILE A 328 -40.28 -2.35 14.07
CA ILE A 328 -39.31 -3.32 14.61
C ILE A 328 -38.17 -2.58 15.33
N GLU A 329 -37.66 -1.48 14.78
CA GLU A 329 -36.57 -0.70 15.38
C GLU A 329 -36.94 -0.04 16.73
N GLU A 330 -38.23 0.18 16.99
CA GLU A 330 -38.73 0.72 18.27
C GLU A 330 -38.80 -0.32 19.40
N HIS A 331 -38.73 -1.62 19.06
CA HIS A 331 -38.86 -2.73 20.02
C HIS A 331 -37.54 -3.51 20.16
N ASP A 332 -37.35 -4.23 21.27
CA ASP A 332 -36.17 -5.11 21.45
C ASP A 332 -36.34 -6.42 20.68
N VAL A 333 -36.31 -6.34 19.34
CA VAL A 333 -36.58 -7.43 18.41
C VAL A 333 -35.51 -7.49 17.32
N TYR A 334 -34.95 -8.67 17.09
CA TYR A 334 -34.02 -8.93 16.00
C TYR A 334 -34.75 -9.50 14.77
N LYS A 335 -34.58 -8.83 13.62
CA LYS A 335 -35.05 -9.30 12.30
C LYS A 335 -34.03 -10.28 11.73
N VAL A 336 -34.47 -11.52 11.47
CA VAL A 336 -33.58 -12.63 11.05
C VAL A 336 -33.41 -12.64 9.54
N GLU A 337 -34.45 -13.06 8.81
CA GLU A 337 -34.51 -13.05 7.35
C GLU A 337 -35.99 -12.92 6.93
N SER A 338 -36.26 -12.28 5.79
CA SER A 338 -37.58 -12.35 5.16
C SER A 338 -37.69 -13.63 4.35
N ILE A 339 -38.76 -14.40 4.55
CA ILE A 339 -39.06 -15.60 3.76
C ILE A 339 -40.20 -15.23 2.82
N GLY A 340 -39.88 -14.89 1.58
CA GLY A 340 -40.88 -14.46 0.60
C GLY A 340 -41.55 -13.15 1.00
N ASP A 341 -42.87 -13.19 1.19
CA ASP A 341 -43.75 -12.12 1.65
C ASP A 341 -43.96 -12.06 3.17
N GLY A 342 -43.30 -12.94 3.93
CA GLY A 342 -43.40 -13.02 5.37
C GLY A 342 -42.20 -12.46 6.15
N TYR A 343 -42.45 -12.05 7.40
CA TYR A 343 -41.41 -11.64 8.35
C TYR A 343 -41.09 -12.74 9.35
N LEU A 344 -39.79 -12.89 9.65
CA LEU A 344 -39.28 -13.65 10.78
C LEU A 344 -38.52 -12.72 11.73
N CYS A 345 -39.09 -12.54 12.92
CA CYS A 345 -38.56 -11.68 13.97
C CYS A 345 -38.44 -12.48 15.26
N VAL A 346 -37.45 -12.16 16.09
CA VAL A 346 -37.19 -12.90 17.32
C VAL A 346 -36.72 -11.95 18.41
N SER A 347 -37.23 -12.14 19.63
CA SER A 347 -36.72 -11.45 20.81
C SER A 347 -36.14 -12.45 21.81
N GLY A 348 -35.22 -11.98 22.65
CA GLY A 348 -34.41 -12.81 23.56
C GLY A 348 -33.12 -13.35 22.95
N LEU A 349 -32.81 -12.93 21.71
CA LEU A 349 -31.51 -13.13 21.05
C LEU A 349 -31.15 -11.94 20.15
N PRO A 350 -29.85 -11.70 19.84
CA PRO A 350 -28.68 -12.38 20.43
C PRO A 350 -28.49 -12.05 21.92
N LEU A 351 -29.11 -10.98 22.41
CA LEU A 351 -29.09 -10.58 23.81
C LEU A 351 -30.27 -11.21 24.55
N ARG A 352 -29.96 -11.85 25.68
CA ARG A 352 -30.99 -12.41 26.57
C ARG A 352 -31.63 -11.30 27.38
N ASN A 353 -32.94 -11.13 27.25
CA ASN A 353 -33.74 -10.13 27.96
C ASN A 353 -34.69 -10.74 29.01
N GLY A 354 -34.34 -11.94 29.53
CA GLY A 354 -35.11 -12.61 30.57
C GLY A 354 -36.45 -13.13 30.05
N HIS A 355 -37.56 -12.57 30.53
CA HIS A 355 -38.93 -12.91 30.08
C HIS A 355 -39.55 -11.79 29.25
N GLN A 356 -38.83 -10.69 29.02
CA GLN A 356 -39.35 -9.53 28.30
C GLN A 356 -39.56 -9.85 26.81
N HIS A 357 -38.83 -10.83 26.27
CA HIS A 357 -38.98 -11.26 24.87
C HIS A 357 -40.41 -11.55 24.42
N VAL A 358 -41.27 -12.09 25.29
CA VAL A 358 -42.66 -12.37 24.92
C VAL A 358 -43.49 -11.09 24.84
N LYS A 359 -43.22 -10.12 25.71
CA LYS A 359 -43.89 -8.82 25.73
C LYS A 359 -43.56 -8.02 24.47
N GLU A 360 -42.26 -7.87 24.17
CA GLU A 360 -41.77 -7.10 23.02
C GLU A 360 -42.38 -7.61 21.70
N ILE A 361 -42.44 -8.93 21.53
CA ILE A 361 -43.03 -9.53 20.33
C ILE A 361 -44.54 -9.31 20.26
N VAL A 362 -45.26 -9.42 21.38
CA VAL A 362 -46.72 -9.20 21.40
C VAL A 362 -47.05 -7.73 21.13
N GLU A 363 -46.35 -6.80 21.76
CA GLU A 363 -46.54 -5.35 21.53
C GLU A 363 -46.23 -4.98 20.07
N MET A 364 -45.10 -5.45 19.54
CA MET A 364 -44.78 -5.31 18.11
C MET A 364 -45.88 -5.89 17.21
N SER A 365 -46.43 -7.07 17.55
CA SER A 365 -47.50 -7.72 16.79
C SER A 365 -48.79 -6.91 16.78
N VAL A 366 -49.12 -6.25 17.88
CA VAL A 366 -50.28 -5.36 17.99
C VAL A 366 -50.07 -4.13 17.12
N CYS A 367 -48.93 -3.46 17.24
CA CYS A 367 -48.58 -2.30 16.41
C CYS A 367 -48.57 -2.64 14.90
N PHE A 368 -48.12 -3.84 14.53
CA PHE A 368 -48.17 -4.33 13.15
C PHE A 368 -49.61 -4.39 12.62
N ASN A 369 -50.55 -4.96 13.39
CA ASN A 369 -51.95 -5.04 12.98
C ASN A 369 -52.61 -3.64 12.92
N GLU A 370 -52.36 -2.78 13.91
CA GLU A 370 -52.91 -1.41 13.94
C GLU A 370 -52.43 -0.59 12.73
N TYR A 371 -51.13 -0.68 12.41
CA TYR A 371 -50.56 -0.03 11.24
C TYR A 371 -51.21 -0.55 9.95
N VAL A 372 -51.25 -1.88 9.78
CA VAL A 372 -51.82 -2.51 8.58
C VAL A 372 -53.32 -2.23 8.41
N ASP A 373 -54.07 -2.11 9.50
CA ASP A 373 -55.50 -1.74 9.46
C ASP A 373 -55.73 -0.29 8.98
N SER A 374 -54.78 0.61 9.29
CA SER A 374 -54.79 2.01 8.85
C SER A 374 -54.21 2.21 7.44
N PHE A 375 -53.37 1.26 7.00
CA PHE A 375 -52.65 1.32 5.74
C PHE A 375 -53.60 1.18 4.54
N LYS A 376 -53.50 2.11 3.58
CA LYS A 376 -54.33 2.14 2.37
C LYS A 376 -53.47 1.97 1.15
N ILE A 377 -53.87 1.05 0.27
CA ILE A 377 -53.19 0.80 -1.00
C ILE A 377 -53.64 1.87 -2.01
N PRO A 378 -52.75 2.75 -2.51
CA PRO A 378 -53.15 3.81 -3.44
C PRO A 378 -53.77 3.28 -4.74
N SER A 379 -53.27 2.14 -5.25
CA SER A 379 -53.78 1.49 -6.46
C SER A 379 -55.10 0.74 -6.26
N LEU A 380 -55.42 0.33 -5.04
CA LEU A 380 -56.59 -0.51 -4.71
C LEU A 380 -57.26 -0.01 -3.41
N PRO A 381 -57.93 1.15 -3.42
CA PRO A 381 -58.46 1.78 -2.20
C PRO A 381 -59.59 1.00 -1.50
N ARG A 382 -60.13 -0.05 -2.14
CA ARG A 382 -61.15 -0.94 -1.57
C ARG A 382 -60.59 -2.20 -0.93
N GLU A 383 -59.34 -2.55 -1.26
CA GLU A 383 -58.68 -3.73 -0.71
C GLU A 383 -57.91 -3.32 0.54
N LYS A 384 -57.96 -4.16 1.58
CA LYS A 384 -57.17 -3.99 2.80
C LYS A 384 -56.11 -5.07 2.87
N VAL A 385 -54.91 -4.68 3.27
CA VAL A 385 -53.88 -5.64 3.64
C VAL A 385 -54.27 -6.26 4.98
N GLN A 386 -54.07 -7.56 5.13
CA GLN A 386 -54.26 -8.25 6.40
C GLN A 386 -53.05 -9.13 6.64
N LEU A 387 -52.56 -9.13 7.88
CA LEU A 387 -51.49 -10.02 8.30
C LEU A 387 -52.07 -11.27 8.95
N ARG A 388 -51.36 -12.37 8.77
CA ARG A 388 -51.48 -13.55 9.62
C ARG A 388 -50.24 -13.60 10.49
N ILE A 389 -50.42 -13.68 11.80
CA ILE A 389 -49.32 -13.63 12.76
C ILE A 389 -49.37 -14.88 13.65
N GLY A 390 -48.21 -15.54 13.79
CA GLY A 390 -48.00 -16.66 14.69
C GLY A 390 -46.81 -16.44 15.60
N VAL A 391 -46.99 -16.70 16.90
CA VAL A 391 -45.99 -16.48 17.92
C VAL A 391 -45.81 -17.76 18.75
N ASN A 392 -44.56 -18.15 18.95
CA ASN A 392 -44.21 -19.27 19.81
C ASN A 392 -42.95 -18.98 20.64
N SER A 393 -42.96 -19.44 21.89
CA SER A 393 -41.86 -19.26 22.82
C SER A 393 -41.26 -20.60 23.22
N GLY A 394 -39.94 -20.68 23.31
CA GLY A 394 -39.23 -21.91 23.67
C GLY A 394 -37.72 -21.83 23.39
N PRO A 395 -37.00 -22.93 23.62
CA PRO A 395 -35.56 -22.98 23.39
C PRO A 395 -35.22 -23.02 21.89
N CYS A 396 -34.10 -22.42 21.50
CA CYS A 396 -33.57 -22.49 20.13
C CYS A 396 -32.04 -22.45 20.12
N VAL A 397 -31.44 -22.87 19.01
CA VAL A 397 -30.01 -22.67 18.75
C VAL A 397 -29.88 -21.62 17.66
N ALA A 398 -29.01 -20.64 17.85
CA ALA A 398 -28.72 -19.63 16.84
C ALA A 398 -27.23 -19.63 16.48
N GLY A 399 -26.91 -19.33 15.22
CA GLY A 399 -25.53 -19.35 14.75
C GLY A 399 -25.37 -18.73 13.37
N VAL A 400 -24.13 -18.48 12.97
CA VAL A 400 -23.81 -17.92 11.65
C VAL A 400 -23.59 -19.03 10.63
N VAL A 401 -24.31 -18.98 9.52
CA VAL A 401 -24.18 -19.92 8.40
C VAL A 401 -23.67 -19.20 7.16
N GLY A 402 -22.73 -19.82 6.45
CA GLY A 402 -22.15 -19.31 5.20
C GLY A 402 -20.84 -18.55 5.42
N LEU A 403 -19.81 -18.90 4.65
CA LEU A 403 -18.48 -18.27 4.72
C LEU A 403 -18.41 -16.96 3.92
N SER A 404 -19.01 -16.93 2.72
CA SER A 404 -18.97 -15.76 1.82
C SER A 404 -20.13 -14.79 2.04
N MET A 405 -21.27 -15.28 2.52
CA MET A 405 -22.45 -14.48 2.86
C MET A 405 -22.97 -14.95 4.23
N PRO A 406 -22.38 -14.47 5.34
CA PRO A 406 -22.76 -14.89 6.68
C PRO A 406 -24.20 -14.45 6.97
N ARG A 407 -25.02 -15.39 7.44
CA ARG A 407 -26.42 -15.17 7.85
C ARG A 407 -26.60 -15.68 9.26
N TYR A 408 -27.23 -14.89 10.11
CA TYR A 408 -27.57 -15.32 11.46
C TYR A 408 -28.86 -16.13 11.42
N CYS A 409 -28.76 -17.46 11.53
CA CYS A 409 -29.87 -18.38 11.38
C CYS A 409 -30.29 -18.94 12.73
N LEU A 410 -31.59 -19.25 12.87
CA LEU A 410 -32.15 -19.94 14.02
C LEU A 410 -32.58 -21.36 13.64
N PHE A 411 -32.31 -22.28 14.55
CA PHE A 411 -32.64 -23.69 14.44
C PHE A 411 -33.36 -24.19 15.68
N GLY A 412 -34.30 -25.11 15.49
CA GLY A 412 -35.01 -25.78 16.57
C GLY A 412 -36.51 -25.85 16.35
N ASP A 413 -37.18 -26.69 17.15
CA ASP A 413 -38.61 -26.93 17.06
C ASP A 413 -39.45 -25.69 17.39
N THR A 414 -38.89 -24.73 18.14
CA THR A 414 -39.53 -23.46 18.46
C THR A 414 -39.83 -22.64 17.20
N VAL A 415 -38.90 -22.59 16.24
CA VAL A 415 -39.07 -21.88 14.96
C VAL A 415 -40.12 -22.57 14.10
N ASN A 416 -40.04 -23.90 14.00
CA ASN A 416 -41.01 -24.71 13.26
C ASN A 416 -42.43 -24.58 13.81
N THR A 417 -42.56 -24.52 15.14
CA THR A 417 -43.86 -24.34 15.81
C THR A 417 -44.42 -22.94 15.58
N ALA A 418 -43.59 -21.90 15.61
CA ALA A 418 -44.00 -20.53 15.29
C ALA A 418 -44.52 -20.40 13.85
N SER A 419 -43.80 -20.96 12.87
CA SER A 419 -44.25 -21.01 11.48
C SER A 419 -45.57 -21.79 11.31
N ARG A 420 -45.80 -22.82 12.12
CA ARG A 420 -47.07 -23.55 12.14
C ARG A 420 -48.21 -22.73 12.78
N MET A 421 -47.92 -21.95 13.82
CA MET A 421 -48.88 -21.01 14.41
C MET A 421 -49.32 -19.97 13.39
N GLU A 422 -48.37 -19.43 12.62
CA GLU A 422 -48.65 -18.48 11.55
C GLU A 422 -49.51 -19.16 10.50
N SER A 423 -49.03 -20.23 9.84
CA SER A 423 -49.75 -20.83 8.71
C SER A 423 -51.17 -21.28 9.02
N ASN A 424 -51.46 -21.75 10.25
CA ASN A 424 -52.81 -22.14 10.69
C ASN A 424 -53.62 -20.97 11.28
N GLY A 425 -53.04 -19.79 11.40
CA GLY A 425 -53.66 -18.58 11.93
C GLY A 425 -54.84 -18.08 11.11
N LYS A 426 -55.80 -17.44 11.78
CA LYS A 426 -56.82 -16.60 11.17
C LYS A 426 -56.24 -15.25 10.74
N SER A 427 -56.71 -14.72 9.62
CA SER A 427 -56.36 -13.39 9.10
C SER A 427 -56.74 -12.28 10.08
N GLY A 428 -55.85 -11.29 10.25
CA GLY A 428 -56.04 -10.13 11.13
C GLY A 428 -56.02 -10.45 12.62
N LYS A 429 -55.48 -11.62 13.02
CA LYS A 429 -55.40 -12.05 14.42
C LYS A 429 -54.01 -12.60 14.72
N ILE A 430 -53.54 -12.32 15.94
CA ILE A 430 -52.27 -12.80 16.49
C ILE A 430 -52.55 -14.15 17.16
N HIS A 431 -51.82 -15.19 16.77
CA HIS A 431 -51.97 -16.52 17.36
C HIS A 431 -50.80 -16.84 18.27
N LEU A 432 -51.11 -17.23 19.49
CA LEU A 432 -50.15 -17.57 20.50
C LEU A 432 -50.14 -19.08 20.73
N SER A 433 -48.94 -19.63 20.77
CA SER A 433 -48.73 -20.96 21.33
C SER A 433 -49.07 -21.00 22.83
N LYS A 434 -49.35 -22.20 23.35
CA LYS A 434 -49.54 -22.39 24.80
C LYS A 434 -48.34 -21.94 25.63
N SER A 435 -47.11 -22.13 25.14
CA SER A 435 -45.90 -21.72 25.86
C SER A 435 -45.78 -20.20 25.94
N SER A 436 -46.04 -19.48 24.84
CA SER A 436 -46.09 -18.02 24.84
C SER A 436 -47.17 -17.48 25.76
N LEU A 437 -48.37 -18.09 25.73
CA LEU A 437 -49.46 -17.71 26.63
C LEU A 437 -49.06 -17.89 28.10
N THR A 438 -48.49 -19.04 28.46
CA THR A 438 -48.09 -19.31 29.84
C THR A 438 -47.07 -18.28 30.34
N LEU A 439 -46.16 -17.82 29.48
CA LEU A 439 -45.20 -16.77 29.83
C LEU A 439 -45.88 -15.41 29.99
N LEU A 440 -46.84 -15.05 29.13
CA LEU A 440 -47.60 -13.81 29.24
C LEU A 440 -48.46 -13.79 30.51
N GLU A 441 -49.25 -14.84 30.77
CA GLU A 441 -50.10 -14.94 31.95
C GLU A 441 -49.29 -14.88 33.24
N ARG A 442 -48.10 -15.49 33.26
CA ARG A 442 -47.26 -15.54 34.46
C ARG A 442 -46.59 -14.20 34.79
N HIS A 443 -46.22 -13.41 33.79
CA HIS A 443 -45.40 -12.22 33.97
C HIS A 443 -46.11 -10.90 33.68
N TYR A 444 -47.23 -10.93 32.95
CA TYR A 444 -47.99 -9.77 32.47
C TYR A 444 -49.51 -10.01 32.59
N GLU A 445 -49.94 -10.51 33.75
CA GLU A 445 -51.34 -10.82 34.03
C GLU A 445 -52.24 -9.57 33.90
N GLY A 446 -53.36 -9.70 33.19
CA GLY A 446 -54.37 -8.64 33.04
C GLY A 446 -54.04 -7.52 32.05
N VAL A 447 -52.91 -7.61 31.33
CA VAL A 447 -52.49 -6.59 30.35
C VAL A 447 -53.12 -6.79 28.97
N TYR A 448 -53.35 -8.04 28.57
CA TYR A 448 -53.80 -8.40 27.23
C TYR A 448 -55.14 -9.16 27.28
N ASP A 449 -56.02 -8.89 26.32
CA ASP A 449 -57.26 -9.65 26.12
C ASP A 449 -56.98 -10.85 25.20
N ILE A 450 -57.13 -12.07 25.73
CA ILE A 450 -56.74 -13.32 25.06
C ILE A 450 -57.91 -14.29 25.07
N GLU A 451 -58.30 -14.79 23.90
CA GLU A 451 -59.38 -15.75 23.73
C GLU A 451 -58.83 -17.11 23.28
N SER A 452 -59.24 -18.22 23.90
CA SER A 452 -58.83 -19.56 23.48
C SER A 452 -59.52 -19.97 22.18
N ARG A 453 -58.76 -20.18 21.09
CA ARG A 453 -59.28 -20.69 19.81
C ARG A 453 -59.66 -22.18 19.83
N GLY A 454 -59.20 -22.93 20.82
CA GLY A 454 -59.45 -24.36 20.99
C GLY A 454 -58.31 -25.23 20.45
N ASP A 455 -58.52 -26.55 20.42
CA ASP A 455 -57.50 -27.49 19.95
C ASP A 455 -57.48 -27.55 18.42
N VAL A 456 -56.34 -27.22 17.82
CA VAL A 456 -56.13 -27.27 16.36
C VAL A 456 -55.12 -28.38 16.07
N ILE A 457 -55.46 -29.28 15.13
CA ILE A 457 -54.53 -30.33 14.71
C ILE A 457 -53.49 -29.71 13.79
N ILE A 458 -52.26 -29.60 14.29
CA ILE A 458 -51.11 -29.15 13.52
C ILE A 458 -50.30 -30.41 13.18
N LYS A 459 -50.12 -30.71 11.89
CA LYS A 459 -49.55 -31.99 11.40
C LYS A 459 -48.49 -32.61 12.34
N ALA A 460 -48.81 -33.81 12.84
CA ALA A 460 -48.05 -34.67 13.75
C ALA A 460 -48.04 -34.35 15.27
N CYS A 461 -48.72 -33.29 15.76
CA CYS A 461 -49.00 -33.10 17.20
C CYS A 461 -50.30 -32.29 17.44
N SER A 462 -51.13 -32.70 18.40
CA SER A 462 -52.26 -31.87 18.87
C SER A 462 -51.71 -30.78 19.80
N SER A 463 -51.93 -29.51 19.46
CA SER A 463 -51.48 -28.37 20.26
C SER A 463 -52.63 -27.38 20.41
N ARG A 464 -52.89 -26.93 21.65
CA ARG A 464 -53.91 -25.93 21.94
C ARG A 464 -53.42 -24.55 21.50
N VAL A 465 -54.25 -23.85 20.73
CA VAL A 465 -53.94 -22.53 20.16
C VAL A 465 -54.81 -21.49 20.85
N TYR A 466 -54.20 -20.34 21.12
CA TYR A 466 -54.83 -19.20 21.77
C TYR A 466 -54.86 -18.05 20.76
#